data_AF-M3I3U8-F1
#
_entry.id   AF-M3I3U8-F1
#
_cell.length_a   1.000
_cell.length_b   1.000
_cell.length_c   1.000
_cell.angle_alpha   90.00
_cell.angle_beta   90.00
_cell.angle_gamma   90.00
#
_symmetry.space_group_name_H-M   'P 1'
#
loop_
_entity.id
_entity.type
_entity.pdbx_description
1 polymer ?
#
loop_
_entity_poly.entity_id
_entity_poly.type
_entity_poly.pdbx_seq_one_letter_code
_entity_poly.pdbx_strand_id
1 'polypeptide(L)'
;MGIDTITIYIPESSLLLDPEKYKPYKVWDKELNRTERLRKPVEGVHVLRKEYGNGKCIFYFTFSVSAMKNTLNVFPYYNPDYRLIIKRLMEILSGVGIRLRQSEDEDTFKIARIDLFKNIRVSDSFHKYGSVLSYLKAPYLKFRQFQSAPYFINSENKIYFYGKDEEIYQKQAIKMPDQILRCEMRLIGEDKIHDVLGIVRVIDLRMVRLSDFFDERISNLTKQITEFSYKIRSKKF
;
A
#
# COMPACT_ATOMS: atom_id res chain seq x y z
N MET A 1 -7.96 -3.75 10.77
CA MET A 1 -6.88 -3.51 9.79
C MET A 1 -7.50 -3.57 8.40
N GLY A 2 -6.92 -2.89 7.40
CA GLY A 2 -7.25 -3.09 5.99
C GLY A 2 -6.02 -3.06 5.10
N ILE A 3 -6.22 -3.36 3.82
CA ILE A 3 -5.18 -3.19 2.80
C ILE A 3 -5.31 -1.76 2.25
N ASP A 4 -4.24 -0.98 2.33
CA ASP A 4 -4.17 0.35 1.76
C ASP A 4 -3.94 0.21 0.26
N THR A 5 -2.76 -0.29 -0.10
CA THR A 5 -2.23 -0.32 -1.46
C THR A 5 -1.71 -1.71 -1.79
N ILE A 6 -1.96 -2.15 -3.02
CA ILE A 6 -1.38 -3.35 -3.60
C ILE A 6 -0.62 -2.96 -4.86
N THR A 7 0.57 -3.53 -5.04
CA THR A 7 1.19 -3.62 -6.37
C THR A 7 1.15 -5.08 -6.82
N ILE A 8 0.46 -5.34 -7.92
CA ILE A 8 0.52 -6.61 -8.62
C ILE A 8 1.34 -6.46 -9.91
N TYR A 9 1.76 -7.59 -10.47
CA TYR A 9 2.52 -7.59 -11.71
C TYR A 9 2.21 -8.80 -12.58
N ILE A 10 2.45 -8.65 -13.88
CA ILE A 10 2.28 -9.69 -14.89
C ILE A 10 3.31 -9.51 -16.03
N PRO A 11 3.78 -10.58 -16.69
CA PRO A 11 4.60 -10.47 -17.90
C PRO A 11 3.88 -9.75 -19.04
N GLU A 12 4.61 -8.97 -19.84
CA GLU A 12 4.04 -8.30 -21.03
C GLU A 12 3.51 -9.30 -22.06
N SER A 13 4.06 -10.51 -22.13
CA SER A 13 3.58 -11.58 -23.02
C SER A 13 2.11 -11.95 -22.79
N SER A 14 1.61 -11.78 -21.56
CA SER A 14 0.21 -12.03 -21.19
C SER A 14 -0.72 -10.84 -21.48
N LEU A 15 -0.19 -9.76 -22.06
CA LEU A 15 -0.94 -8.55 -22.36
C LEU A 15 -1.08 -8.32 -23.87
N LEU A 16 -2.20 -7.68 -24.22
CA LEU A 16 -2.45 -7.04 -25.50
C LEU A 16 -2.47 -5.53 -25.27
N LEU A 17 -1.60 -4.82 -25.99
CA LEU A 17 -1.46 -3.37 -25.91
C LEU A 17 -2.03 -2.74 -27.19
N ASP A 18 -3.06 -1.91 -27.03
CA ASP A 18 -3.63 -1.10 -28.09
C ASP A 18 -2.73 0.13 -28.32
N PRO A 19 -2.03 0.24 -29.47
CA PRO A 19 -1.06 1.31 -29.70
C PRO A 19 -1.70 2.70 -29.80
N GLU A 20 -3.00 2.80 -30.10
CA GLU A 20 -3.70 4.08 -30.20
C GLU A 20 -4.04 4.65 -28.81
N LYS A 21 -4.28 3.76 -27.83
CA LYS A 21 -4.70 4.11 -26.48
C LYS A 21 -3.58 4.03 -25.45
N TYR A 22 -2.63 3.11 -25.62
CA TYR A 22 -1.50 2.93 -24.71
C TYR A 22 -0.38 3.94 -24.99
N LYS A 23 -0.39 5.05 -24.26
CA LYS A 23 0.56 6.17 -24.41
C LYS A 23 1.45 6.33 -23.16
N PRO A 24 2.48 5.50 -22.96
CA PRO A 24 3.43 5.66 -21.86
C PRO A 24 4.41 6.82 -22.15
N TYR A 25 4.99 7.36 -21.09
CA TYR A 25 6.13 8.28 -21.15
C TYR A 25 7.34 7.67 -20.45
N LYS A 26 8.54 8.05 -20.89
CA LYS A 26 9.80 7.59 -20.31
C LYS A 26 10.17 8.45 -19.11
N VAL A 27 10.61 7.82 -18.03
CA VAL A 27 11.20 8.48 -16.87
C VAL A 27 12.51 7.80 -16.54
N TRP A 28 13.53 8.59 -16.23
CA TRP A 28 14.80 8.09 -15.75
C TRP A 28 14.72 7.83 -14.24
N ASP A 29 14.87 6.58 -13.83
CA ASP A 29 15.03 6.22 -12.42
C ASP A 29 16.50 6.38 -12.04
N LYS A 30 16.79 7.36 -11.19
CA LYS A 30 18.15 7.67 -10.72
C LYS A 30 18.69 6.62 -9.75
N GLU A 31 17.84 5.98 -8.97
CA GLU A 31 18.26 4.98 -7.98
C GLU A 31 18.62 3.65 -8.66
N LEU A 32 17.87 3.30 -9.70
CA LEU A 32 18.03 2.04 -10.43
C LEU A 32 18.86 2.18 -11.71
N ASN A 33 19.30 3.41 -12.02
CA ASN A 33 20.10 3.76 -13.19
C ASN A 33 19.52 3.19 -14.50
N ARG A 34 18.20 3.32 -14.69
CA ARG A 34 17.49 2.77 -15.86
C ARG A 34 16.30 3.63 -16.26
N THR A 35 15.86 3.46 -17.52
CA THR A 35 14.63 4.09 -18.00
C THR A 35 13.42 3.22 -17.65
N GLU A 36 12.47 3.79 -16.92
CA GLU A 36 11.17 3.20 -16.66
C GLU A 36 10.11 3.82 -17.58
N ARG A 37 9.12 3.03 -18.01
CA ARG A 37 7.99 3.53 -18.81
C ARG A 37 6.75 3.61 -17.93
N LEU A 38 6.29 4.84 -17.71
CA LEU A 38 5.16 5.16 -16.85
C LEU A 38 3.96 5.58 -17.69
N ARG A 39 2.75 5.32 -17.17
CA ARG A 39 1.54 5.98 -17.65
C ARG A 39 1.03 6.91 -16.55
N LYS A 40 0.39 8.01 -16.94
CA LYS A 40 -0.36 8.84 -16.00
C LYS A 40 -1.39 7.95 -15.28
N PRO A 41 -1.56 8.11 -13.95
CA PRO A 41 -2.57 7.34 -13.22
C PRO A 41 -3.95 7.51 -13.85
N VAL A 42 -4.69 6.41 -13.98
CA VAL A 42 -6.07 6.41 -14.46
C VAL A 42 -6.95 5.75 -13.41
N GLU A 43 -7.99 6.46 -12.97
CA GLU A 43 -8.87 6.01 -11.88
C GLU A 43 -8.12 5.52 -10.63
N GLY A 44 -7.00 6.16 -10.30
CA GLY A 44 -6.17 5.79 -9.15
C GLY A 44 -5.26 4.56 -9.35
N VAL A 45 -5.23 3.98 -10.56
CA VAL A 45 -4.30 2.90 -10.93
C VAL A 45 -3.06 3.48 -11.59
N HIS A 46 -1.90 3.22 -11.01
CA HIS A 46 -0.60 3.56 -11.56
C HIS A 46 -0.02 2.39 -12.34
N VAL A 47 0.40 2.63 -13.59
CA VAL A 47 0.96 1.62 -14.49
C VAL A 47 2.43 1.89 -14.73
N LEU A 48 3.25 0.87 -14.50
CA LEU A 48 4.69 0.91 -14.68
C LEU A 48 5.16 -0.30 -15.48
N ARG A 49 5.78 -0.07 -16.64
CA ARG A 49 6.46 -1.11 -17.43
C ARG A 49 7.96 -1.06 -17.16
N LYS A 50 8.51 -2.20 -16.75
CA LYS A 50 9.93 -2.42 -16.50
C LYS A 50 10.51 -3.37 -17.53
N GLU A 51 11.64 -2.97 -18.09
CA GLU A 51 12.43 -3.77 -19.02
C GLU A 51 13.71 -4.22 -18.32
N TYR A 52 13.96 -5.51 -18.34
CA TYR A 52 15.12 -6.14 -17.70
C TYR A 52 16.17 -6.46 -18.77
N GLY A 53 17.45 -6.50 -18.37
CA GLY A 53 18.58 -6.67 -19.31
C GLY A 53 18.56 -7.95 -20.15
N ASN A 54 17.71 -8.93 -19.80
CA ASN A 54 17.47 -10.15 -20.57
C ASN A 54 16.29 -10.04 -21.56
N GLY A 55 15.82 -8.82 -21.86
CA GLY A 55 14.68 -8.57 -22.73
C GLY A 55 13.31 -8.87 -22.10
N LYS A 56 13.25 -9.38 -20.87
CA LYS A 56 11.98 -9.58 -20.18
C LYS A 56 11.34 -8.24 -19.85
N CYS A 57 10.06 -8.12 -20.14
CA CYS A 57 9.28 -6.94 -19.83
C CYS A 57 8.11 -7.31 -18.91
N ILE A 58 7.98 -6.55 -17.82
CA ILE A 58 6.99 -6.80 -16.77
C ILE A 58 6.19 -5.53 -16.54
N PHE A 59 4.87 -5.68 -16.44
CA PHE A 59 3.95 -4.63 -16.06
C PHE A 59 3.63 -4.73 -14.59
N TYR A 60 3.71 -3.60 -13.89
CA TYR A 60 3.33 -3.40 -12.51
C TYR A 60 2.12 -2.48 -12.44
N PHE A 61 1.11 -2.90 -11.70
CA PHE A 61 -0.12 -2.14 -11.46
C PHE A 61 -0.22 -1.86 -9.97
N THR A 62 -0.17 -0.58 -9.60
CA THR A 62 -0.28 -0.15 -8.20
C THR A 62 -1.58 0.62 -8.00
N PHE A 63 -2.36 0.22 -7.01
CA PHE A 63 -3.66 0.83 -6.72
C PHE A 63 -4.03 0.68 -5.25
N SER A 64 -4.90 1.57 -4.76
CA SER A 64 -5.46 1.45 -3.41
C SER A 64 -6.73 0.61 -3.42
N VAL A 65 -6.77 -0.44 -2.59
CA VAL A 65 -7.94 -1.33 -2.45
C VAL A 65 -9.12 -0.56 -1.87
N SER A 66 -8.88 0.25 -0.83
CA SER A 66 -9.91 1.10 -0.25
C SER A 66 -10.42 2.18 -1.22
N ALA A 67 -9.55 2.78 -2.03
CA ALA A 67 -9.96 3.83 -2.96
C ALA A 67 -10.85 3.31 -4.11
N MET A 68 -10.62 2.08 -4.57
CA MET A 68 -11.46 1.47 -5.62
C MET A 68 -12.92 1.25 -5.18
N LYS A 69 -13.20 1.22 -3.87
CA LYS A 69 -14.56 1.07 -3.35
C LYS A 69 -15.14 2.37 -2.80
N ASN A 70 -14.36 3.11 -2.00
CA ASN A 70 -14.89 4.12 -1.09
C ASN A 70 -14.46 5.56 -1.42
N THR A 71 -13.68 5.79 -2.49
CA THR A 71 -13.02 7.06 -2.90
C THR A 71 -12.08 7.70 -1.87
N LEU A 72 -12.31 7.49 -0.58
CA LEU A 72 -11.49 7.88 0.56
C LEU A 72 -10.77 6.67 1.15
N ASN A 73 -9.43 6.72 1.12
CA ASN A 73 -8.57 5.74 1.76
C ASN A 73 -8.49 5.97 3.28
N VAL A 74 -9.63 5.87 3.97
CA VAL A 74 -9.72 5.98 5.44
C VAL A 74 -10.23 4.67 6.01
N PHE A 75 -11.36 4.22 5.48
CA PHE A 75 -12.02 3.03 5.97
C PHE A 75 -11.44 1.79 5.29
N PRO A 76 -11.05 0.77 6.07
CA PRO A 76 -10.58 -0.48 5.51
C PRO A 76 -11.71 -1.15 4.73
N TYR A 77 -11.39 -1.74 3.59
CA TYR A 77 -12.30 -2.67 2.94
C TYR A 77 -12.21 -4.02 3.66
N TYR A 78 -13.17 -4.29 4.55
CA TYR A 78 -13.28 -5.58 5.23
C TYR A 78 -13.70 -6.68 4.24
N ASN A 79 -13.00 -7.82 4.28
CA ASN A 79 -13.23 -9.01 3.45
C ASN A 79 -13.37 -8.67 1.95
N PRO A 80 -12.32 -8.10 1.34
CA PRO A 80 -12.36 -7.75 -0.07
C PRO A 80 -12.50 -8.99 -0.95
N ASP A 81 -13.39 -8.93 -1.94
CA ASP A 81 -13.41 -9.89 -3.03
C ASP A 81 -12.33 -9.52 -4.05
N TYR A 82 -11.20 -10.23 -3.98
CA TYR A 82 -10.05 -9.97 -4.83
C TYR A 82 -10.32 -10.24 -6.31
N ARG A 83 -11.27 -11.14 -6.65
CA ARG A 83 -11.65 -11.35 -8.05
C ARG A 83 -12.41 -10.15 -8.59
N LEU A 84 -13.34 -9.61 -7.80
CA LEU A 84 -14.03 -8.38 -8.18
C LEU A 84 -13.08 -7.19 -8.33
N ILE A 85 -12.07 -7.10 -7.46
CA ILE A 85 -11.00 -6.10 -7.55
C ILE A 85 -10.22 -6.25 -8.86
N ILE A 86 -9.79 -7.46 -9.21
CA ILE A 86 -9.06 -7.72 -10.46
C ILE A 86 -9.93 -7.43 -11.68
N LYS A 87 -11.21 -7.81 -11.65
CA LYS A 87 -12.16 -7.46 -12.71
C LYS A 87 -12.27 -5.95 -12.90
N ARG A 88 -12.42 -5.18 -11.81
CA ARG A 88 -12.48 -3.72 -11.86
C ARG A 88 -11.18 -3.12 -12.40
N LEU A 89 -10.03 -3.64 -11.96
CA LEU A 89 -8.74 -3.25 -12.51
C LEU A 89 -8.70 -3.50 -14.03
N MET A 90 -9.18 -4.65 -14.50
CA MET A 90 -9.18 -4.97 -15.92
C MET A 90 -10.10 -4.07 -16.75
N GLU A 91 -11.24 -3.63 -16.20
CA GLU A 91 -12.08 -2.61 -16.83
C GLU A 91 -11.32 -1.29 -17.03
N ILE A 92 -10.63 -0.82 -15.97
CA ILE A 92 -9.82 0.41 -16.00
C ILE A 92 -8.69 0.27 -17.03
N LEU A 93 -7.96 -0.85 -17.00
CA LEU A 93 -6.86 -1.14 -17.91
C LEU A 93 -7.33 -1.22 -19.36
N SER A 94 -8.49 -1.80 -19.61
CA SER A 94 -9.08 -1.90 -20.96
C SER A 94 -9.41 -0.53 -21.53
N GLY A 95 -9.88 0.41 -20.70
CA GLY A 95 -10.12 1.80 -21.10
C GLY A 95 -8.86 2.53 -21.57
N VAL A 96 -7.68 2.10 -21.11
CA VAL A 96 -6.38 2.70 -21.46
C VAL A 96 -5.58 1.90 -22.48
N GLY A 97 -6.18 0.88 -23.09
CA GLY A 97 -5.56 0.07 -24.13
C GLY A 97 -4.69 -1.07 -23.61
N ILE A 98 -4.92 -1.56 -22.39
CA ILE A 98 -4.21 -2.71 -21.82
C ILE A 98 -5.24 -3.80 -21.54
N ARG A 99 -5.08 -4.97 -22.17
CA ARG A 99 -5.98 -6.12 -21.97
C ARG A 99 -5.17 -7.38 -21.70
N LEU A 100 -5.77 -8.36 -21.03
CA LEU A 100 -5.20 -9.69 -20.96
C LEU A 100 -5.31 -10.37 -22.33
N ARG A 101 -4.34 -11.23 -22.65
CA ARG A 101 -4.36 -12.03 -23.87
C ARG A 101 -5.37 -13.18 -23.77
N GLN A 102 -5.49 -13.81 -22.60
CA GLN A 102 -6.46 -14.86 -22.31
C GLN A 102 -7.27 -14.51 -21.06
N SER A 103 -8.55 -14.92 -21.01
CA SER A 103 -9.43 -14.65 -19.85
C SER A 103 -9.00 -15.39 -18.58
N GLU A 104 -8.30 -16.52 -18.73
CA GLU A 104 -7.75 -17.30 -17.60
C GLU A 104 -6.53 -16.60 -16.94
N ASP A 105 -5.96 -15.58 -17.59
CA ASP A 105 -4.82 -14.84 -17.05
C ASP A 105 -5.19 -13.99 -15.81
N GLU A 106 -6.47 -13.80 -15.48
CA GLU A 106 -6.90 -13.00 -14.32
C GLU A 106 -6.38 -13.57 -12.99
N ASP A 107 -6.21 -14.88 -12.89
CA ASP A 107 -5.66 -15.54 -11.69
C ASP A 107 -4.11 -15.54 -11.69
N THR A 108 -3.44 -15.00 -12.73
CA THR A 108 -1.97 -15.03 -12.87
C THR A 108 -1.26 -13.85 -12.22
N PHE A 109 -2.00 -12.82 -11.78
CA PHE A 109 -1.41 -11.64 -11.15
C PHE A 109 -0.67 -11.99 -9.87
N LYS A 110 0.64 -11.74 -9.89
CA LYS A 110 1.54 -11.93 -8.76
C LYS A 110 1.65 -10.65 -7.94
N ILE A 111 1.93 -10.78 -6.66
CA ILE A 111 2.04 -9.65 -5.75
C ILE A 111 3.50 -9.20 -5.65
N ALA A 112 3.75 -7.91 -5.91
CA ALA A 112 5.04 -7.27 -5.70
C ALA A 112 5.09 -6.41 -4.43
N ARG A 113 3.93 -5.92 -3.96
CA ARG A 113 3.83 -5.11 -2.74
C ARG A 113 2.45 -5.21 -2.11
N ILE A 114 2.41 -5.21 -0.79
CA ILE A 114 1.19 -5.02 0.01
C ILE A 114 1.48 -4.02 1.11
N ASP A 115 0.63 -3.01 1.23
CA ASP A 115 0.60 -2.10 2.37
C ASP A 115 -0.64 -2.40 3.20
N LEU A 116 -0.44 -2.85 4.44
CA LEU A 116 -1.48 -3.08 5.44
C LEU A 116 -1.57 -1.87 6.36
N PHE A 117 -2.76 -1.50 6.83
CA PHE A 117 -2.91 -0.36 7.73
C PHE A 117 -3.94 -0.55 8.83
N LYS A 118 -3.75 0.19 9.92
CA LYS A 118 -4.74 0.39 10.97
C LYS A 118 -4.75 1.84 11.39
N ASN A 119 -5.95 2.40 11.45
CA ASN A 119 -6.18 3.73 11.97
C ASN A 119 -6.40 3.65 13.48
N ILE A 120 -5.82 4.60 14.21
CA ILE A 120 -5.96 4.77 15.64
C ILE A 120 -6.53 6.16 15.86
N ARG A 121 -7.68 6.23 16.54
CA ARG A 121 -8.23 7.51 16.97
C ARG A 121 -7.38 8.07 18.09
N VAL A 122 -6.83 9.25 17.89
CA VAL A 122 -5.98 9.92 18.86
C VAL A 122 -6.67 11.19 19.38
N SER A 123 -6.19 11.70 20.51
CA SER A 123 -6.80 12.83 21.21
C SER A 123 -6.31 14.20 20.75
N ASP A 124 -5.28 14.25 19.90
CA ASP A 124 -4.56 15.47 19.53
C ASP A 124 -3.82 15.24 18.20
N SER A 125 -3.21 16.28 17.65
CA SER A 125 -2.53 16.20 16.35
C SER A 125 -1.33 15.26 16.34
N PHE A 126 -1.01 14.72 15.17
CA PHE A 126 0.11 13.78 14.97
C PHE A 126 1.43 14.33 15.51
N HIS A 127 1.68 15.63 15.34
CA HIS A 127 2.91 16.28 15.79
C HIS A 127 3.17 16.13 17.30
N LYS A 128 2.13 16.01 18.14
CA LYS A 128 2.30 15.78 19.59
C LYS A 128 2.68 14.35 19.95
N TYR A 129 2.53 13.41 19.01
CA TYR A 129 2.92 12.02 19.18
C TYR A 129 4.37 11.75 18.75
N GLY A 130 5.05 12.71 18.10
CA GLY A 130 6.40 12.52 17.57
C GLY A 130 7.42 12.02 18.62
N SER A 131 7.38 12.56 19.84
CA SER A 131 8.24 12.10 20.93
C SER A 131 7.97 10.65 21.30
N VAL A 132 6.70 10.26 21.50
CA VAL A 132 6.34 8.87 21.83
C VAL A 132 6.70 7.91 20.71
N LEU A 133 6.42 8.29 19.47
CA LEU A 133 6.78 7.51 18.29
C LEU A 133 8.29 7.31 18.20
N SER A 134 9.11 8.26 18.66
CA SER A 134 10.58 8.11 18.70
C SER A 134 11.09 7.14 19.79
N TYR A 135 10.30 6.93 20.84
CA TYR A 135 10.63 6.02 21.95
C TYR A 135 9.98 4.65 21.85
N LEU A 136 9.11 4.43 20.86
CA LEU A 136 8.50 3.12 20.64
C LEU A 136 9.59 2.07 20.44
N LYS A 137 9.59 1.07 21.32
CA LYS A 137 10.45 -0.10 21.17
C LYS A 137 9.69 -1.16 20.40
N ALA A 138 10.14 -1.44 19.19
CA ALA A 138 9.77 -2.65 18.48
C ALA A 138 10.96 -3.61 18.48
N PRO A 139 10.77 -4.88 18.91
CA PRO A 139 11.77 -5.91 18.69
C PRO A 139 12.13 -5.97 17.20
N TYR A 140 13.44 -5.98 16.90
CA TYR A 140 13.98 -6.18 15.55
C TYR A 140 13.73 -5.06 14.51
N LEU A 141 13.09 -3.94 14.86
CA LEU A 141 12.92 -2.79 13.95
C LEU A 141 13.85 -1.62 14.32
N LYS A 142 14.60 -1.12 13.34
CA LYS A 142 15.42 0.08 13.48
C LYS A 142 14.54 1.32 13.32
N PHE A 143 14.64 2.24 14.27
CA PHE A 143 14.04 3.57 14.14
C PHE A 143 14.80 4.41 13.10
N ARG A 144 14.05 5.15 12.31
CA ARG A 144 14.55 6.15 11.35
C ARG A 144 13.57 7.31 11.29
N GLN A 145 14.05 8.43 10.77
CA GLN A 145 13.25 9.63 10.56
C GLN A 145 13.51 10.14 9.14
N PHE A 146 12.46 10.41 8.39
CA PHE A 146 12.55 11.11 7.10
C PHE A 146 11.77 12.42 7.23
N GLN A 147 12.48 13.54 7.10
CA GLN A 147 11.99 14.86 7.49
C GLN A 147 11.51 14.86 8.96
N SER A 148 10.19 14.81 9.18
CA SER A 148 9.53 14.83 10.49
C SER A 148 8.65 13.61 10.77
N ALA A 149 8.60 12.63 9.85
CA ALA A 149 7.83 11.40 10.03
C ALA A 149 8.72 10.26 10.59
N PRO A 150 8.46 9.78 11.82
CA PRO A 150 9.12 8.61 12.37
C PRO A 150 8.67 7.35 11.61
N TYR A 151 9.62 6.49 11.26
CA TYR A 151 9.36 5.17 10.69
C TYR A 151 10.27 4.11 11.28
N PHE A 152 9.76 2.89 11.31
CA PHE A 152 10.42 1.69 11.82
C PHE A 152 10.68 0.74 10.67
N ILE A 153 11.88 0.17 10.58
CA ILE A 153 12.27 -0.66 9.44
C ILE A 153 13.11 -1.86 9.88
N ASN A 154 12.87 -3.03 9.28
CA ASN A 154 13.83 -4.13 9.25
C ASN A 154 14.01 -4.63 7.80
N SER A 155 14.67 -5.79 7.66
CA SER A 155 14.88 -6.46 6.37
C SER A 155 13.57 -6.87 5.69
N GLU A 156 12.51 -7.13 6.45
CA GLU A 156 11.27 -7.77 5.99
C GLU A 156 10.14 -6.78 5.75
N ASN A 157 9.98 -5.79 6.62
CA ASN A 157 8.88 -4.84 6.59
C ASN A 157 9.30 -3.43 7.00
N LYS A 158 8.51 -2.46 6.51
CA LYS A 158 8.61 -1.05 6.92
C LYS A 158 7.30 -0.64 7.58
N ILE A 159 7.36 -0.13 8.79
CA ILE A 159 6.21 0.37 9.55
C ILE A 159 6.30 1.90 9.61
N TYR A 160 5.24 2.56 9.18
CA TYR A 160 5.12 4.01 9.13
C TYR A 160 4.01 4.50 10.05
N PHE A 161 4.24 5.68 10.64
CA PHE A 161 3.22 6.40 11.40
C PHE A 161 3.05 7.80 10.81
N TYR A 162 1.81 8.20 10.58
CA TYR A 162 1.49 9.55 10.08
C TYR A 162 0.07 9.98 10.45
N GLY A 163 -0.16 11.31 10.49
CA GLY A 163 -1.48 11.91 10.65
C GLY A 163 -2.30 11.71 9.38
N LYS A 164 -3.24 10.76 9.41
CA LYS A 164 -4.05 10.40 8.24
C LYS A 164 -5.09 11.47 7.94
N ASP A 165 -5.64 12.11 8.96
CA ASP A 165 -6.55 13.24 8.81
C ASP A 165 -5.85 14.45 8.17
N GLU A 166 -4.62 14.76 8.58
CA GLU A 166 -3.79 15.80 7.96
C GLU A 166 -3.50 15.48 6.48
N GLU A 167 -3.16 14.22 6.16
CA GLU A 167 -2.92 13.78 4.78
C GLU A 167 -4.17 13.93 3.89
N ILE A 168 -5.35 13.55 4.39
CA ILE A 168 -6.62 13.69 3.66
C ILE A 168 -6.92 15.17 3.39
N TYR A 169 -6.75 16.02 4.41
CA TYR A 169 -6.99 17.45 4.27
C TYR A 169 -6.05 18.06 3.22
N GLN A 170 -4.76 17.72 3.24
CA GLN A 170 -3.80 18.21 2.24
C GLN A 170 -4.12 17.76 0.82
N LYS A 171 -4.59 16.52 0.65
CA LYS A 171 -4.85 15.95 -0.68
C LYS A 171 -6.21 16.33 -1.25
N GLN A 172 -7.21 16.54 -0.40
CA GLN A 172 -8.62 16.61 -0.82
C GLN A 172 -9.39 17.78 -0.19
N ALA A 173 -8.76 18.59 0.67
CA ALA A 173 -9.39 19.66 1.45
C ALA A 173 -10.57 19.19 2.33
N ILE A 174 -10.63 17.90 2.67
CA ILE A 174 -11.66 17.32 3.53
C ILE A 174 -11.19 17.33 4.98
N LYS A 175 -11.94 17.98 5.87
CA LYS A 175 -11.66 18.00 7.31
C LYS A 175 -12.32 16.81 7.99
N MET A 176 -11.53 15.96 8.63
CA MET A 176 -12.03 14.81 9.38
C MET A 176 -12.55 15.24 10.76
N PRO A 177 -13.62 14.60 11.27
CA PRO A 177 -14.14 14.89 12.62
C PRO A 177 -13.21 14.38 13.73
N ASP A 178 -12.49 13.28 13.46
CA ASP A 178 -11.54 12.66 14.38
C ASP A 178 -10.10 13.01 13.98
N GLN A 179 -9.20 13.11 14.96
CA GLN A 179 -7.74 13.05 14.74
C GLN A 179 -7.33 11.58 14.57
N ILE A 180 -6.67 11.25 13.46
CA ILE A 180 -6.44 9.87 13.05
C ILE A 180 -4.95 9.63 12.83
N LEU A 181 -4.34 8.84 13.69
CA LEU A 181 -3.00 8.31 13.47
C LEU A 181 -3.11 7.01 12.66
N ARG A 182 -2.45 6.92 11.51
CA ARG A 182 -2.34 5.66 10.76
C ARG A 182 -1.01 4.98 11.06
N CYS A 183 -1.10 3.69 11.36
CA CYS A 183 0.02 2.75 11.34
C CYS A 183 -0.07 1.93 10.05
N GLU A 184 0.96 1.99 9.21
CA GLU A 184 1.02 1.28 7.92
C GLU A 184 2.23 0.35 7.89
N MET A 185 2.05 -0.93 7.53
CA MET A 185 3.11 -1.90 7.33
C MET A 185 3.21 -2.25 5.86
N ARG A 186 4.40 -2.11 5.30
CA ARG A 186 4.71 -2.33 3.90
C ARG A 186 5.59 -3.55 3.71
N LEU A 187 5.12 -4.48 2.88
CA LEU A 187 5.84 -5.64 2.36
C LEU A 187 6.17 -5.39 0.89
N ILE A 188 7.45 -5.51 0.50
CA ILE A 188 7.90 -5.28 -0.89
C ILE A 188 8.79 -6.44 -1.34
N GLY A 189 8.48 -6.98 -2.51
CA GLY A 189 9.18 -8.11 -3.13
C GLY A 189 8.36 -9.38 -3.02
N GLU A 190 8.23 -10.10 -4.13
CA GLU A 190 7.52 -11.39 -4.18
C GLU A 190 8.09 -12.39 -3.19
N ASP A 191 9.42 -12.57 -3.17
CA ASP A 191 10.09 -13.53 -2.28
C ASP A 191 9.74 -13.24 -0.82
N LYS A 192 9.80 -11.98 -0.39
CA LYS A 192 9.45 -11.59 0.98
C LYS A 192 7.97 -11.81 1.29
N ILE A 193 7.09 -11.54 0.33
CA ILE A 193 5.65 -11.77 0.51
C ILE A 193 5.38 -13.27 0.63
N HIS A 194 6.04 -14.09 -0.19
CA HIS A 194 5.95 -15.53 -0.12
C HIS A 194 6.49 -16.07 1.20
N ASP A 195 7.68 -15.65 1.63
CA ASP A 195 8.30 -16.12 2.87
C ASP A 195 7.45 -15.80 4.11
N VAL A 196 6.76 -14.66 4.08
CA VAL A 196 6.04 -14.14 5.25
C VAL A 196 4.55 -14.50 5.25
N LEU A 197 3.92 -14.60 4.07
CA LEU A 197 2.49 -14.87 3.93
C LEU A 197 2.16 -16.21 3.26
N GLY A 198 3.15 -16.92 2.70
CA GLY A 198 2.97 -18.21 2.03
C GLY A 198 2.23 -18.14 0.68
N ILE A 199 2.13 -16.95 0.08
CA ILE A 199 1.35 -16.73 -1.15
C ILE A 199 2.14 -15.92 -2.18
N VAL A 200 1.79 -16.11 -3.44
CA VAL A 200 2.37 -15.37 -4.58
C VAL A 200 1.30 -14.58 -5.34
N ARG A 201 0.10 -15.15 -5.50
CA ARG A 201 -0.96 -14.57 -6.33
C ARG A 201 -1.90 -13.71 -5.51
N VAL A 202 -2.42 -12.65 -6.11
CA VAL A 202 -3.35 -11.73 -5.46
C VAL A 202 -4.64 -12.40 -5.00
N ILE A 203 -5.15 -13.36 -5.77
CA ILE A 203 -6.38 -14.10 -5.44
C ILE A 203 -6.22 -14.97 -4.19
N ASP A 204 -5.00 -15.38 -3.85
CA ASP A 204 -4.72 -16.23 -2.69
C ASP A 204 -4.73 -15.41 -1.38
N LEU A 205 -4.81 -14.07 -1.44
CA LEU A 205 -4.98 -13.22 -0.26
C LEU A 205 -6.23 -13.55 0.56
N ARG A 206 -7.24 -14.16 -0.05
CA ARG A 206 -8.45 -14.65 0.67
C ARG A 206 -8.14 -15.75 1.68
N MET A 207 -7.04 -16.47 1.49
CA MET A 207 -6.60 -17.59 2.35
C MET A 207 -5.77 -17.10 3.54
N VAL A 208 -5.29 -15.86 3.52
CA VAL A 208 -4.36 -15.31 4.51
C VAL A 208 -5.13 -14.53 5.56
N ARG A 209 -4.91 -14.86 6.85
CA ARG A 209 -5.43 -14.08 7.98
C ARG A 209 -4.58 -12.85 8.21
N LEU A 210 -4.65 -11.90 7.28
CA LEU A 210 -3.83 -10.68 7.31
C LEU A 210 -4.01 -9.89 8.61
N SER A 211 -5.21 -9.89 9.21
CA SER A 211 -5.51 -9.22 10.49
C SER A 211 -4.56 -9.68 11.59
N ASP A 212 -4.47 -10.99 11.72
CA ASP A 212 -3.73 -11.66 12.79
C ASP A 212 -2.23 -11.44 12.57
N PHE A 213 -1.78 -11.63 11.32
CA PHE A 213 -0.42 -11.34 10.90
C PHE A 213 0.03 -9.92 11.24
N PHE A 214 -0.83 -8.94 10.95
CA PHE A 214 -0.56 -7.54 11.18
C PHE A 214 -0.56 -7.20 12.67
N ASP A 215 -1.61 -7.61 13.40
CA ASP A 215 -1.76 -7.33 14.83
C ASP A 215 -0.64 -7.97 15.67
N GLU A 216 -0.16 -9.17 15.34
CA GLU A 216 1.00 -9.79 15.99
C GLU A 216 2.21 -8.85 16.00
N ARG A 217 2.49 -8.21 14.86
CA ARG A 217 3.68 -7.35 14.65
C ARG A 217 3.54 -5.95 15.23
N ILE A 218 2.32 -5.43 15.32
CA ILE A 218 2.10 -4.04 15.75
C ILE A 218 1.45 -3.89 17.13
N SER A 219 1.02 -4.99 17.75
CA SER A 219 0.29 -5.00 19.03
C SER A 219 0.99 -4.15 20.10
N ASN A 220 2.29 -4.38 20.33
CA ASN A 220 3.07 -3.64 21.31
C ASN A 220 3.19 -2.14 20.98
N LEU A 221 3.33 -1.79 19.70
CA LEU A 221 3.42 -0.39 19.26
C LEU A 221 2.09 0.33 19.47
N THR A 222 0.98 -0.29 19.05
CA THR A 222 -0.36 0.30 19.16
C THR A 222 -0.85 0.42 20.60
N LYS A 223 -0.48 -0.52 21.47
CA LYS A 223 -0.75 -0.45 22.91
C LYS A 223 -0.07 0.76 23.56
N GLN A 224 1.23 0.94 23.31
CA GLN A 224 1.99 2.10 23.83
C GLN A 224 1.41 3.44 23.37
N ILE A 225 0.99 3.54 22.10
CA ILE A 225 0.35 4.75 21.56
C ILE A 225 -0.97 5.04 22.28
N THR A 226 -1.80 4.01 22.49
CA THR A 226 -3.12 4.15 23.09
C THR A 226 -3.03 4.54 24.57
N GLU A 227 -2.10 3.94 25.32
CA GLU A 227 -1.80 4.30 26.71
C GLU A 227 -1.37 5.77 26.83
N PHE A 228 -0.55 6.26 25.89
CA PHE A 228 -0.15 7.65 25.87
C PHE A 228 -1.31 8.60 25.52
N SER A 229 -2.13 8.28 24.52
CA SER A 229 -3.34 9.05 24.19
C SER A 229 -4.27 9.19 25.39
N TYR A 230 -4.45 8.11 26.16
CA TYR A 230 -5.24 8.15 27.39
C TYR A 230 -4.66 9.10 28.44
N LYS A 231 -3.34 9.06 28.67
CA LYS A 231 -2.66 9.97 29.61
C LYS A 231 -2.74 11.45 29.20
N ILE A 232 -2.75 11.76 27.91
CA ILE A 232 -2.98 13.13 27.44
C ILE A 232 -4.40 13.58 27.78
N ARG A 233 -5.40 12.72 27.53
CA ARG A 233 -6.80 13.03 27.83
C ARG A 233 -7.00 13.26 29.33
N SER A 234 -6.45 12.41 30.18
CA SER A 234 -6.62 12.49 31.63
C SER A 234 -5.95 13.71 32.27
N LYS A 235 -5.00 14.36 31.60
CA LYS A 235 -4.36 15.61 32.07
C LYS A 235 -5.10 16.89 31.64
N LYS A 236 -6.11 16.78 30.78
CA LYS A 236 -6.93 17.91 30.31
C LYS A 236 -8.26 18.05 31.06
N PHE A 237 -8.47 17.26 32.11
CA PHE A 237 -9.61 17.37 33.04
C PHE A 237 -9.10 17.77 34.41
#